data_AF-A0ABD5YGU2-F1
#
_entry.id   AF-A0ABD5YGU2-F1
#
_cell.length_a   1.000
_cell.length_b   1.000
_cell.length_c   1.000
_cell.angle_alpha   90.00
_cell.angle_beta   90.00
_cell.angle_gamma   90.00
#
_symmetry.space_group_name_H-M   'P 1'
#
loop_
_entity.id
_entity.type
_entity.pdbx_description
1 polymer ?
#
loop_
_entity_poly.entity_id
_entity_poly.type
_entity_poly.pdbx_seq_one_letter_code
_entity_poly.pdbx_strand_id
1 'polypeptide(L)'
;MSRKDRRGRNIDERGQGNLLALVVSLFVLTTAVGFSLILIDGAYRTADRNSGERHIAVSLAEKLVSEESNLTARANVINRTRARSLTRTQLNRTYPISHGIDIQIQLGNKTILKRGDPTGGTTVRRVVLIKHQNTVSVPFRGETLTLSPRSSRATITIDPAAAITTVRANDRVALYAPNGIEGTFDVDLSRYEETELRLEPAGAAGSVTVTHYPVQTTKTELVVTVDG
;
A
#
# COMPACT_ATOMS: atom_id res chain seq x y z
N MET A 1 -64.26 -7.35 -90.40
CA MET A 1 -63.29 -6.60 -89.59
C MET A 1 -63.81 -6.47 -88.17
N SER A 2 -63.22 -7.15 -87.19
CA SER A 2 -63.36 -6.81 -85.76
C SER A 2 -62.17 -7.40 -85.01
N ARG A 3 -61.41 -6.51 -84.38
CA ARG A 3 -60.17 -6.78 -83.63
C ARG A 3 -60.55 -7.00 -82.16
N LYS A 4 -60.02 -8.03 -81.51
CA LYS A 4 -59.87 -8.00 -80.04
C LYS A 4 -58.68 -8.83 -79.58
N ASP A 5 -57.59 -8.11 -79.31
CA ASP A 5 -56.51 -8.53 -78.44
C ASP A 5 -57.06 -8.93 -77.06
N ARG A 6 -56.63 -10.08 -76.55
CA ARG A 6 -56.64 -10.41 -75.12
C ARG A 6 -55.21 -10.66 -74.69
N ARG A 7 -54.56 -9.63 -74.11
CA ARG A 7 -53.42 -9.81 -73.22
C ARG A 7 -53.94 -10.01 -71.80
N GLY A 8 -53.87 -11.25 -71.31
CA GLY A 8 -53.95 -11.55 -69.88
C GLY A 8 -52.72 -10.98 -69.18
N ARG A 9 -52.94 -10.15 -68.16
CA ARG A 9 -51.89 -9.59 -67.30
C ARG A 9 -51.93 -10.36 -65.99
N ASN A 10 -50.82 -11.01 -65.64
CA ASN A 10 -50.55 -11.62 -64.34
C ASN A 10 -50.69 -10.57 -63.23
N ILE A 11 -51.53 -10.84 -62.23
CA ILE A 11 -51.73 -9.97 -61.08
C ILE A 11 -51.67 -10.80 -59.79
N ASP A 12 -50.56 -11.51 -59.52
CA ASP A 12 -50.43 -12.23 -58.24
C ASP A 12 -49.07 -12.12 -57.56
N GLU A 13 -48.01 -11.64 -58.21
CA GLU A 13 -46.66 -11.65 -57.61
C GLU A 13 -46.34 -10.45 -56.68
N ARG A 14 -47.12 -9.35 -56.73
CA ARG A 14 -46.75 -8.09 -56.04
C ARG A 14 -47.15 -8.03 -54.56
N GLY A 15 -48.23 -8.72 -54.18
CA GLY A 15 -48.72 -8.72 -52.79
C GLY A 15 -47.83 -9.54 -51.84
N GLN A 16 -47.28 -10.66 -52.32
CA GLN A 16 -46.42 -11.54 -51.53
C GLN A 16 -44.99 -11.00 -51.37
N GLY A 17 -44.44 -10.35 -52.40
CA GLY A 17 -43.09 -9.76 -52.32
C GLY A 17 -42.97 -8.66 -51.25
N ASN A 18 -44.01 -7.85 -51.06
CA ASN A 18 -43.99 -6.76 -50.08
C ASN A 18 -44.11 -7.27 -48.63
N LEU A 19 -44.85 -8.36 -48.42
CA LEU A 19 -45.00 -8.98 -47.11
C LEU A 19 -43.72 -9.71 -46.68
N LEU A 20 -43.07 -10.41 -47.63
CA LEU A 20 -41.77 -11.02 -47.41
C LEU A 20 -40.70 -9.98 -47.08
N ALA A 21 -40.67 -8.86 -47.82
CA ALA A 21 -39.76 -7.75 -47.54
C ALA A 21 -39.97 -7.14 -46.15
N LEU A 22 -41.23 -7.01 -45.70
CA LEU A 22 -41.55 -6.55 -44.36
C LEU A 22 -41.02 -7.51 -43.28
N VAL A 23 -41.25 -8.82 -43.44
CA VAL A 23 -40.77 -9.85 -42.50
C VAL A 23 -39.25 -9.82 -42.40
N VAL A 24 -38.56 -9.74 -43.54
CA VAL A 24 -37.09 -9.63 -43.57
C VAL A 24 -36.63 -8.34 -42.88
N SER A 25 -37.28 -7.20 -43.16
CA SER A 25 -36.93 -5.91 -42.55
C SER A 25 -37.13 -5.93 -41.04
N LEU A 26 -38.25 -6.48 -40.57
CA LEU A 26 -38.55 -6.61 -39.14
C LEU A 26 -37.58 -7.56 -38.45
N PHE A 27 -37.23 -8.68 -39.11
CA PHE A 27 -36.23 -9.61 -38.61
C PHE A 27 -34.88 -8.93 -38.44
N VAL A 28 -34.37 -8.28 -39.50
CA VAL A 28 -33.11 -7.53 -39.47
C VAL A 28 -33.13 -6.46 -38.37
N LEU A 29 -34.23 -5.71 -38.25
CA LEU A 29 -34.38 -4.70 -37.19
C LEU A 29 -34.33 -5.32 -35.80
N THR A 30 -35.05 -6.42 -35.58
CA THR A 30 -35.11 -7.10 -34.27
C THR A 30 -33.75 -7.69 -33.91
N THR A 31 -33.06 -8.29 -34.87
CA THR A 31 -31.69 -8.79 -34.70
C THR A 31 -30.73 -7.65 -34.37
N ALA A 32 -30.78 -6.54 -35.12
CA ALA A 32 -29.93 -5.38 -34.87
C ALA A 32 -30.17 -4.74 -33.49
N VAL A 33 -31.42 -4.61 -33.06
CA VAL A 33 -31.79 -4.13 -31.72
C VAL A 33 -31.30 -5.10 -30.64
N GLY A 34 -31.52 -6.40 -30.81
CA GLY A 34 -31.06 -7.43 -29.88
C GLY A 34 -29.53 -7.42 -29.69
N PHE A 35 -28.77 -7.35 -30.78
CA PHE A 35 -27.31 -7.22 -30.72
C PHE A 35 -26.87 -5.93 -30.03
N SER A 36 -27.56 -4.81 -30.30
CA SER A 36 -27.27 -3.53 -29.65
C SER A 36 -27.47 -3.59 -28.14
N LEU A 37 -28.57 -4.20 -27.68
CA LEU A 37 -28.86 -4.37 -26.25
C LEU A 37 -27.80 -5.24 -25.54
N ILE A 38 -27.37 -6.34 -26.17
CA ILE A 38 -26.33 -7.22 -25.60
C ILE A 38 -25.00 -6.47 -25.44
N LEU A 39 -24.61 -5.67 -26.45
CA LEU A 39 -23.39 -4.85 -26.38
C LEU A 39 -23.47 -3.78 -25.28
N ILE A 40 -24.63 -3.14 -25.17
CA ILE A 40 -24.90 -2.11 -24.15
C ILE A 40 -24.85 -2.72 -22.74
N ASP A 41 -25.51 -3.85 -22.51
CA ASP A 41 -25.51 -4.52 -21.20
C ASP A 41 -24.10 -4.96 -20.78
N GLY A 42 -23.30 -5.47 -21.73
CA GLY A 42 -21.91 -5.82 -21.49
C GLY A 42 -21.05 -4.61 -21.11
N ALA A 43 -21.26 -3.47 -21.78
CA ALA A 43 -20.57 -2.22 -21.47
C ALA A 43 -20.97 -1.66 -20.09
N TYR A 44 -22.27 -1.65 -19.76
CA TYR A 44 -22.74 -1.21 -18.44
C TYR A 44 -22.22 -2.09 -17.32
N ARG A 45 -22.28 -3.42 -17.46
CA ARG A 45 -21.80 -4.35 -16.42
C ARG A 45 -20.30 -4.19 -16.18
N THR A 46 -19.51 -3.98 -17.24
CA THR A 46 -18.07 -3.72 -17.14
C THR A 46 -17.79 -2.37 -16.48
N ALA A 47 -18.52 -1.32 -16.85
CA ALA A 47 -18.39 0.00 -16.26
C ALA A 47 -18.75 0.00 -14.76
N ASP A 48 -19.81 -0.71 -14.38
CA ASP A 48 -20.27 -0.83 -13.00
C ASP A 48 -19.27 -1.63 -12.15
N ARG A 49 -18.76 -2.76 -12.68
CA ARG A 49 -17.66 -3.52 -12.06
C ARG A 49 -16.44 -2.62 -11.84
N ASN A 50 -15.97 -1.93 -12.87
CA ASN A 50 -14.81 -1.04 -12.77
C ASN A 50 -15.01 0.07 -11.72
N SER A 51 -16.22 0.61 -11.61
CA SER A 51 -16.56 1.63 -10.60
C SER A 51 -16.48 1.06 -9.18
N GLY A 52 -17.06 -0.13 -8.95
CA GLY A 52 -17.00 -0.84 -7.68
C GLY A 52 -15.56 -1.20 -7.29
N GLU A 53 -14.82 -1.84 -8.18
CA GLU A 53 -13.40 -2.17 -7.98
C GLU A 53 -12.57 -0.93 -7.67
N ARG A 54 -12.78 0.17 -8.42
CA ARG A 54 -12.06 1.43 -8.20
C ARG A 54 -12.36 2.02 -6.84
N HIS A 55 -13.63 2.05 -6.44
CA HIS A 55 -14.02 2.58 -5.14
C HIS A 55 -13.35 1.79 -4.00
N ILE A 56 -13.31 0.47 -4.11
CA ILE A 56 -12.66 -0.41 -3.13
C ILE A 56 -11.14 -0.19 -3.13
N ALA A 57 -10.51 -0.15 -4.31
CA ALA A 57 -9.08 0.05 -4.46
C ALA A 57 -8.62 1.40 -3.88
N VAL A 58 -9.37 2.48 -4.13
CA VAL A 58 -9.10 3.82 -3.58
C VAL A 58 -9.28 3.82 -2.07
N SER A 59 -10.42 3.33 -1.57
CA SER A 59 -10.71 3.32 -0.12
C SER A 59 -9.69 2.48 0.66
N LEU A 60 -9.29 1.34 0.10
CA LEU A 60 -8.26 0.49 0.69
C LEU A 60 -6.89 1.19 0.65
N ALA A 61 -6.51 1.78 -0.48
CA ALA A 61 -5.24 2.51 -0.60
C ALA A 61 -5.16 3.68 0.39
N GLU A 62 -6.24 4.47 0.55
CA GLU A 62 -6.32 5.58 1.49
C GLU A 62 -6.18 5.13 2.94
N LYS A 63 -6.90 4.08 3.31
CA LYS A 63 -6.89 3.64 4.70
C LYS A 63 -5.65 2.84 5.07
N LEU A 64 -4.97 2.20 4.11
CA LEU A 64 -3.64 1.60 4.35
C LEU A 64 -2.57 2.66 4.66
N VAL A 65 -2.74 3.90 4.17
CA VAL A 65 -1.80 5.01 4.39
C VAL A 65 -2.28 6.04 5.41
N SER A 66 -3.47 5.86 6.00
CA SER A 66 -3.98 6.75 7.04
C SER A 66 -3.16 6.59 8.33
N GLU A 67 -3.17 7.60 9.20
CA GLU A 67 -2.47 7.54 10.48
C GLU A 67 -3.00 6.44 11.42
N GLU A 68 -4.28 6.09 11.29
CA GLU A 68 -4.96 5.01 12.03
C GLU A 68 -4.57 3.61 11.53
N SER A 69 -3.85 3.52 10.41
CA SER A 69 -3.40 2.24 9.88
C SER A 69 -2.36 1.61 10.78
N ASN A 70 -2.56 0.34 11.12
CA ASN A 70 -1.54 -0.47 11.78
C ASN A 70 -0.24 -0.57 10.96
N LEU A 71 -0.26 -0.26 9.66
CA LEU A 71 0.93 -0.29 8.81
C LEU A 71 1.76 0.98 8.91
N THR A 72 1.18 2.10 9.32
CA THR A 72 1.86 3.39 9.29
C THR A 72 2.54 3.72 10.61
N ALA A 73 3.67 4.41 10.51
CA ALA A 73 4.26 5.13 11.64
C ALA A 73 3.67 6.55 11.79
N ARG A 74 3.18 7.11 10.69
CA ARG A 74 2.41 8.36 10.55
C ARG A 74 1.73 8.34 9.18
N ALA A 75 0.77 9.22 8.92
CA ALA A 75 0.11 9.31 7.61
C ALA A 75 1.13 9.31 6.44
N ASN A 76 0.85 8.52 5.40
CA ASN A 76 1.69 8.26 4.23
C ASN A 76 3.10 7.71 4.50
N VAL A 77 3.42 7.30 5.74
CA VAL A 77 4.73 6.71 6.09
C VAL A 77 4.54 5.32 6.67
N ILE A 78 4.81 4.33 5.84
CA ILE A 78 4.62 2.92 6.13
C ILE A 78 5.82 2.38 6.90
N ASN A 79 5.57 1.71 8.02
CA ASN A 79 6.58 0.97 8.74
C ASN A 79 6.91 -0.34 8.00
N ARG A 80 8.15 -0.47 7.55
CA ARG A 80 8.59 -1.64 6.76
C ARG A 80 8.37 -2.97 7.47
N THR A 81 8.63 -3.02 8.78
CA THR A 81 8.48 -4.24 9.58
C THR A 81 7.01 -4.63 9.67
N ARG A 82 6.12 -3.65 9.94
CA ARG A 82 4.67 -3.89 10.02
C ARG A 82 4.08 -4.31 8.66
N ALA A 83 4.55 -3.70 7.56
CA ALA A 83 4.14 -4.09 6.21
C ALA A 83 4.57 -5.51 5.84
N ARG A 84 5.74 -5.97 6.30
CA ARG A 84 6.21 -7.35 6.07
C ARG A 84 5.45 -8.39 6.90
N SER A 85 4.90 -8.00 8.04
CA SER A 85 4.11 -8.87 8.91
C SER A 85 2.61 -8.83 8.62
N LEU A 86 2.17 -8.09 7.60
CA LEU A 86 0.76 -7.97 7.25
C LEU A 86 0.20 -9.33 6.80
N THR A 87 -0.88 -9.76 7.44
CA THR A 87 -1.55 -11.02 7.13
C THR A 87 -2.94 -10.80 6.55
N ARG A 88 -3.46 -11.80 5.82
CA ARG A 88 -4.84 -11.80 5.31
C ARG A 88 -5.86 -11.65 6.43
N THR A 89 -5.63 -12.30 7.58
CA THR A 89 -6.53 -12.22 8.75
C THR A 89 -6.57 -10.81 9.32
N GLN A 90 -5.43 -10.14 9.46
CA GLN A 90 -5.37 -8.74 9.91
C GLN A 90 -6.06 -7.81 8.92
N LEU A 91 -5.86 -8.02 7.62
CA LEU A 91 -6.54 -7.24 6.59
C LEU A 91 -8.05 -7.42 6.67
N ASN A 92 -8.55 -8.66 6.73
CA ASN A 92 -9.99 -8.93 6.79
C ASN A 92 -10.66 -8.39 8.07
N ARG A 93 -9.95 -8.39 9.20
CA ARG A 93 -10.45 -7.77 10.45
C ARG A 93 -10.57 -6.25 10.34
N THR A 94 -9.63 -5.63 9.64
CA THR A 94 -9.58 -4.16 9.50
C THR A 94 -10.47 -3.68 8.34
N TYR A 95 -10.62 -4.51 7.32
CA TYR A 95 -11.35 -4.27 6.08
C TYR A 95 -12.20 -5.50 5.75
N PRO A 96 -13.42 -5.57 6.29
CA PRO A 96 -14.35 -6.63 5.92
C PRO A 96 -14.81 -6.41 4.47
N ILE A 97 -14.03 -6.94 3.52
CA ILE A 97 -14.35 -6.92 2.09
C ILE A 97 -15.08 -8.22 1.76
N SER A 98 -16.20 -8.08 1.03
CA SER A 98 -17.09 -9.17 0.60
C SER A 98 -16.32 -10.37 0.02
N HIS A 99 -16.88 -11.57 0.21
CA HIS A 99 -16.36 -12.76 -0.44
C HIS A 99 -16.51 -12.63 -1.96
N GLY A 100 -15.52 -13.11 -2.72
CA GLY A 100 -15.48 -13.00 -4.19
C GLY A 100 -14.57 -11.92 -4.76
N ILE A 101 -14.01 -11.03 -3.92
CA ILE A 101 -13.06 -10.00 -4.35
C ILE A 101 -11.62 -10.44 -4.09
N ASP A 102 -10.83 -10.39 -5.15
CA ASP A 102 -9.41 -10.65 -5.21
C ASP A 102 -8.62 -9.35 -5.09
N ILE A 103 -7.57 -9.37 -4.28
CA ILE A 103 -6.83 -8.19 -3.87
C ILE A 103 -5.34 -8.49 -3.88
N GLN A 104 -4.58 -7.58 -4.47
CA GLN A 104 -3.12 -7.56 -4.38
C GLN A 104 -2.65 -6.21 -3.87
N ILE A 105 -1.82 -6.22 -2.83
CA ILE A 105 -1.19 -5.03 -2.26
C ILE A 105 0.32 -5.17 -2.43
N GLN A 106 0.93 -4.18 -3.07
CA GLN A 106 2.37 -4.12 -3.31
C GLN A 106 2.97 -2.84 -2.75
N LEU A 107 4.21 -2.94 -2.28
CA LEU A 107 5.07 -1.81 -1.96
C LEU A 107 6.30 -1.83 -2.86
N GLY A 108 6.38 -0.84 -3.74
CA GLY A 108 7.25 -0.87 -4.91
C GLY A 108 6.95 -2.14 -5.72
N ASN A 109 7.99 -2.92 -5.98
CA ASN A 109 7.89 -4.15 -6.77
C ASN A 109 7.60 -5.39 -5.90
N LYS A 110 7.34 -5.22 -4.60
CA LYS A 110 7.13 -6.34 -3.68
C LYS A 110 5.68 -6.46 -3.27
N THR A 111 5.06 -7.58 -3.61
CA THR A 111 3.75 -7.97 -3.05
C THR A 111 3.89 -8.22 -1.55
N ILE A 112 3.15 -7.44 -0.75
CA ILE A 112 3.12 -7.57 0.72
C ILE A 112 1.89 -8.35 1.19
N LEU A 113 0.83 -8.36 0.39
CA LEU A 113 -0.35 -9.17 0.64
C LEU A 113 -1.03 -9.52 -0.68
N LYS A 114 -1.49 -10.77 -0.76
CA LYS A 114 -2.35 -11.25 -1.83
C LYS A 114 -3.51 -12.04 -1.23
N ARG A 115 -4.74 -11.74 -1.66
CA ARG A 115 -5.97 -12.46 -1.33
C ARG A 115 -6.59 -12.85 -2.67
N GLY A 116 -6.77 -14.15 -2.91
CA GLY A 116 -7.17 -14.63 -4.22
C GLY A 116 -6.06 -14.50 -5.27
N ASP A 117 -6.44 -14.40 -6.54
CA ASP A 117 -5.53 -14.29 -7.68
C ASP A 117 -6.01 -13.24 -8.68
N PRO A 118 -5.84 -11.94 -8.38
CA PRO A 118 -6.23 -10.90 -9.32
C PRO A 118 -5.39 -11.03 -10.60
N THR A 119 -6.07 -11.38 -11.70
CA THR A 119 -5.48 -11.51 -13.04
C THR A 119 -5.79 -10.30 -13.91
N GLY A 120 -6.71 -9.44 -13.45
CA GLY A 120 -7.04 -8.15 -14.03
C GLY A 120 -7.53 -7.14 -13.00
N GLY A 121 -8.60 -6.43 -13.35
CA GLY A 121 -9.28 -5.48 -12.48
C GLY A 121 -8.63 -4.10 -12.40
N THR A 122 -9.05 -3.33 -11.39
CA THR A 122 -8.66 -1.94 -11.21
C THR A 122 -7.44 -1.80 -10.30
N THR A 123 -6.46 -1.00 -10.75
CA THR A 123 -5.24 -0.71 -9.98
C THR A 123 -5.15 0.77 -9.59
N VAL A 124 -4.87 1.04 -8.31
CA VAL A 124 -4.58 2.36 -7.75
C VAL A 124 -3.13 2.41 -7.27
N ARG A 125 -2.45 3.53 -7.57
CA ARG A 125 -1.04 3.77 -7.19
C ARG A 125 -0.94 5.03 -6.36
N ARG A 126 -0.09 5.00 -5.32
CA ARG A 126 0.16 6.17 -4.46
C ARG A 126 1.62 6.22 -4.05
N VAL A 127 2.23 7.39 -4.13
CA VAL A 127 3.58 7.60 -3.58
C VAL A 127 3.51 7.65 -2.05
N VAL A 128 4.31 6.82 -1.39
CA VAL A 128 4.41 6.70 0.06
C VAL A 128 5.87 6.70 0.50
N LEU A 129 6.13 6.96 1.78
CA LEU A 129 7.44 6.77 2.37
C LEU A 129 7.48 5.44 3.11
N ILE A 130 8.54 4.66 2.93
CA ILE A 130 8.83 3.52 3.81
C ILE A 130 9.80 3.98 4.89
N LYS A 131 9.40 3.82 6.15
CA LYS A 131 10.27 3.94 7.33
C LYS A 131 11.08 2.66 7.49
N HIS A 132 12.40 2.82 7.43
CA HIS A 132 13.41 1.85 7.83
C HIS A 132 13.93 2.24 9.21
N GLN A 133 14.01 1.26 10.11
CA GLN A 133 14.71 1.40 11.37
C GLN A 133 15.86 0.42 11.34
N ASN A 134 17.07 0.94 11.36
CA ASN A 134 18.28 0.13 11.45
C ASN A 134 18.71 0.08 12.92
N THR A 135 19.54 -0.90 13.25
CA THR A 135 20.21 -1.00 14.54
C THR A 135 21.70 -0.84 14.26
N VAL A 136 22.34 0.13 14.91
CA VAL A 136 23.77 0.41 14.75
C VAL A 136 24.42 0.38 16.13
N SER A 137 25.36 -0.53 16.31
CA SER A 137 26.13 -0.68 17.55
C SER A 137 27.56 -0.22 17.35
N VAL A 138 28.01 0.68 18.22
CA VAL A 138 29.33 1.31 18.15
C VAL A 138 30.05 1.06 19.47
N PRO A 139 31.23 0.39 19.47
CA PRO A 139 32.08 0.37 20.64
C PRO A 139 32.68 1.76 20.84
N PHE A 140 32.69 2.22 22.08
CA PHE A 140 33.06 3.58 22.45
C PHE A 140 34.00 3.56 23.66
N ARG A 141 35.08 4.35 23.56
CA ARG A 141 36.11 4.52 24.60
C ARG A 141 36.54 5.98 24.78
N GLY A 142 35.84 6.91 24.12
CA GLY A 142 36.13 8.34 24.20
C GLY A 142 35.33 9.03 25.29
N GLU A 143 35.41 10.35 25.32
CA GLU A 143 34.56 11.20 26.17
C GLU A 143 33.22 11.52 25.49
N THR A 144 33.28 11.87 24.20
CA THR A 144 32.12 12.29 23.40
C THR A 144 31.89 11.39 22.18
N LEU A 145 30.64 11.01 21.93
CA LEU A 145 30.17 10.26 20.75
C LEU A 145 28.97 10.96 20.10
N THR A 146 29.12 11.38 18.84
CA THR A 146 27.99 11.90 18.07
C THR A 146 27.19 10.75 17.43
N LEU A 147 25.88 10.72 17.68
CA LEU A 147 24.96 9.73 17.14
C LEU A 147 24.31 10.22 15.85
N SER A 148 24.96 9.87 14.74
CA SER A 148 24.49 10.14 13.39
C SER A 148 24.21 8.82 12.64
N PRO A 149 23.06 8.66 11.97
CA PRO A 149 21.92 9.59 11.84
C PRO A 149 21.02 9.66 13.09
N ARG A 150 20.15 10.68 13.14
CA ARG A 150 19.21 10.93 14.26
C ARG A 150 18.48 9.66 14.71
N SER A 151 18.45 9.44 16.02
CA SER A 151 17.68 8.38 16.66
C SER A 151 16.96 8.93 17.89
N SER A 152 15.77 8.41 18.17
CA SER A 152 14.98 8.80 19.34
C SER A 152 15.32 7.99 20.59
N ARG A 153 16.16 6.95 20.48
CA ARG A 153 16.58 6.11 21.59
C ARG A 153 17.97 5.54 21.34
N ALA A 154 18.72 5.33 22.41
CA ALA A 154 19.93 4.51 22.40
C ALA A 154 19.92 3.55 23.58
N THR A 155 20.48 2.38 23.37
CA THR A 155 20.76 1.38 24.38
C THR A 155 22.25 1.43 24.68
N ILE A 156 22.62 1.72 25.92
CA ILE A 156 24.01 1.89 26.34
C ILE A 156 24.35 0.73 27.26
N THR A 157 25.35 -0.07 26.87
CA THR A 157 25.89 -1.14 27.68
C THR A 157 27.26 -0.71 28.20
N ILE A 158 27.40 -0.68 29.52
CA ILE A 158 28.60 -0.21 30.22
C ILE A 158 29.19 -1.37 31.01
N ASP A 159 30.45 -1.68 30.71
CA ASP A 159 31.26 -2.63 31.46
C ASP A 159 31.56 -2.07 32.87
N PRO A 160 31.48 -2.89 33.93
CA PRO A 160 31.88 -2.48 35.28
C PRO A 160 33.26 -1.81 35.36
N ALA A 161 34.22 -2.26 34.54
CA ALA A 161 35.57 -1.69 34.50
C ALA A 161 35.63 -0.27 33.89
N ALA A 162 34.54 0.23 33.30
CA ALA A 162 34.49 1.55 32.70
C ALA A 162 34.37 2.67 33.74
N ALA A 163 33.87 2.37 34.95
CA ALA A 163 33.73 3.33 36.05
C ALA A 163 32.99 4.63 35.67
N ILE A 164 32.07 4.58 34.69
CA ILE A 164 31.26 5.72 34.26
C ILE A 164 30.26 6.07 35.36
N THR A 165 30.15 7.33 35.73
CA THR A 165 29.19 7.80 36.75
C THR A 165 28.06 8.62 36.17
N THR A 166 28.30 9.29 35.04
CA THR A 166 27.30 10.13 34.37
C THR A 166 27.30 9.85 32.87
N VAL A 167 26.10 9.74 32.30
CA VAL A 167 25.90 9.78 30.85
C VAL A 167 25.03 10.98 30.54
N ARG A 168 25.49 11.84 29.63
CA ARG A 168 24.74 12.99 29.12
C ARG A 168 24.36 12.77 27.67
N ALA A 169 23.18 13.23 27.31
CA ALA A 169 22.70 13.34 25.94
C ALA A 169 22.48 14.82 25.66
N ASN A 170 23.34 15.41 24.82
CA ASN A 170 23.55 16.85 24.72
C ASN A 170 23.83 17.40 26.13
N ASP A 171 23.11 18.45 26.54
CA ASP A 171 23.31 19.06 27.87
C ASP A 171 22.51 18.35 28.99
N ARG A 172 21.71 17.33 28.67
CA ARG A 172 20.84 16.63 29.63
C ARG A 172 21.52 15.40 30.22
N VAL A 173 21.49 15.27 31.55
CA VAL A 173 21.86 14.03 32.23
C VAL A 173 20.83 12.95 31.91
N ALA A 174 21.27 11.89 31.24
CA ALA A 174 20.47 10.73 30.88
C ALA A 174 20.54 9.64 31.95
N LEU A 175 21.75 9.39 32.49
CA LEU A 175 22.00 8.42 33.55
C LEU A 175 22.97 9.04 34.56
N TYR A 176 22.76 8.73 35.83
CA TYR A 176 23.66 9.14 36.91
C TYR A 176 23.66 8.09 38.03
N ALA A 177 24.85 7.64 38.42
CA ALA A 177 25.06 6.81 39.59
C ALA A 177 26.40 7.18 40.25
N PRO A 178 26.42 7.61 41.53
CA PRO A 178 27.63 8.08 42.19
C PRO A 178 28.68 6.96 42.40
N ASN A 179 28.23 5.70 42.45
CA ASN A 179 29.10 4.53 42.63
C ASN A 179 29.52 3.86 41.31
N GLY A 180 29.19 4.47 40.17
CA GLY A 180 29.37 3.89 38.85
C GLY A 180 28.08 3.30 38.28
N ILE A 181 27.98 3.34 36.95
CA ILE A 181 26.89 2.83 36.12
C ILE A 181 27.43 1.56 35.47
N GLU A 182 26.73 0.45 35.65
CA GLU A 182 27.07 -0.84 35.05
C GLU A 182 25.83 -1.54 34.51
N GLY A 183 25.98 -2.29 33.42
CA GLY A 183 24.89 -3.02 32.78
C GLY A 183 24.32 -2.30 31.55
N THR A 184 23.06 -2.56 31.23
CA THR A 184 22.42 -2.09 29.99
C THR A 184 21.25 -1.16 30.29
N PHE A 185 21.24 0.02 29.67
CA PHE A 185 20.26 1.06 29.90
C PHE A 185 19.68 1.58 28.59
N ASP A 186 18.36 1.75 28.55
CA ASP A 186 17.68 2.47 27.47
C ASP A 186 17.61 3.96 27.83
N VAL A 187 18.10 4.79 26.91
CA VAL A 187 18.12 6.25 27.03
C VAL A 187 17.27 6.85 25.93
N ASP A 188 16.28 7.65 26.31
CA ASP A 188 15.51 8.45 25.38
C ASP A 188 16.36 9.59 24.84
N LEU A 189 16.33 9.78 23.53
CA LEU A 189 17.06 10.81 22.80
C LEU A 189 16.11 11.77 22.11
N SER A 190 16.61 12.96 21.77
CA SER A 190 15.81 13.89 21.01
C SER A 190 15.57 13.36 19.59
N ARG A 191 14.31 13.40 19.17
CA ARG A 191 13.89 13.03 17.81
C ARG A 191 14.10 14.15 16.79
N TYR A 192 14.43 15.36 17.25
CA TYR A 192 14.46 16.57 16.43
C TYR A 192 15.88 17.03 16.09
N GLU A 193 16.84 16.70 16.93
CA GLU A 193 18.25 17.08 16.79
C GLU A 193 19.15 15.85 16.78
N GLU A 194 20.37 16.03 16.29
CA GLU A 194 21.43 15.05 16.47
C GLU A 194 21.84 15.00 17.94
N THR A 195 22.20 13.83 18.45
CA THR A 195 22.58 13.68 19.85
C THR A 195 24.09 13.52 19.95
N GLU A 196 24.71 14.35 20.77
CA GLU A 196 26.03 14.14 21.33
C GLU A 196 25.91 13.39 22.66
N LEU A 197 26.42 12.17 22.76
CA LEU A 197 26.55 11.48 24.04
C LEU A 197 27.88 11.82 24.68
N ARG A 198 27.86 12.16 25.97
CA ARG A 198 29.07 12.36 26.78
C ARG A 198 29.08 11.41 27.96
N LEU A 199 30.20 10.73 28.18
CA LEU A 199 30.38 9.77 29.25
C LEU A 199 31.47 10.26 30.20
N GLU A 200 31.12 10.35 31.48
CA GLU A 200 31.96 10.95 32.51
C GLU A 200 32.20 9.93 33.64
N PRO A 201 33.46 9.74 34.10
CA PRO A 201 34.68 10.42 33.66
C PRO A 201 35.18 9.93 32.29
N ALA A 202 35.89 10.81 31.57
CA ALA A 202 36.56 10.49 30.32
C ALA A 202 37.69 9.45 30.51
N GLY A 203 38.00 8.66 29.48
CA GLY A 203 39.14 7.73 29.51
C GLY A 203 38.90 6.45 30.32
N ALA A 204 37.64 6.01 30.41
CA ALA A 204 37.24 4.74 31.01
C ALA A 204 38.07 3.55 30.49
N ALA A 205 38.59 2.71 31.40
CA ALA A 205 39.38 1.52 31.04
C ALA A 205 38.52 0.39 30.45
N GLY A 206 37.24 0.32 30.84
CA GLY A 206 36.27 -0.66 30.36
C GLY A 206 35.67 -0.34 28.98
N SER A 207 34.87 -1.28 28.48
CA SER A 207 34.16 -1.12 27.21
C SER A 207 32.79 -0.48 27.41
N VAL A 208 32.44 0.47 26.54
CA VAL A 208 31.07 0.96 26.40
C VAL A 208 30.61 0.61 25.00
N THR A 209 29.41 0.04 24.88
CA THR A 209 28.76 -0.17 23.58
C THR A 209 27.50 0.70 23.53
N VAL A 210 27.44 1.58 22.55
CA VAL A 210 26.24 2.38 22.27
C VAL A 210 25.54 1.81 21.06
N THR A 211 24.32 1.33 21.26
CA THR A 211 23.43 0.86 20.21
C THR A 211 22.34 1.89 19.97
N HIS A 212 22.31 2.52 18.80
CA HIS A 212 21.27 3.48 18.43
C HIS A 212 20.46 2.97 17.24
N TYR A 213 19.29 3.58 17.02
CA TYR A 213 18.29 3.08 16.09
C TYR A 213 17.92 4.16 15.06
N PRO A 214 18.79 4.45 14.08
CA PRO A 214 18.54 5.53 13.14
C PRO A 214 17.33 5.20 12.27
N VAL A 215 16.52 6.24 12.03
CA VAL A 215 15.33 6.14 11.17
C VAL A 215 15.65 6.74 9.81
N GLN A 216 15.42 5.97 8.76
CA GLN A 216 15.53 6.43 7.37
C GLN A 216 14.17 6.29 6.67
N THR A 217 13.88 7.21 5.75
CA THR A 217 12.68 7.12 4.92
C THR A 217 13.03 7.13 3.44
N THR A 218 12.46 6.20 2.69
CA THR A 218 12.66 6.10 1.24
C THR A 218 11.31 6.19 0.53
N LYS A 219 11.23 6.94 -0.57
CA LYS A 219 10.02 7.01 -1.40
C LYS A 219 9.79 5.68 -2.13
N THR A 220 8.53 5.25 -2.22
CA THR A 220 8.11 4.09 -3.01
C THR A 220 6.65 4.25 -3.44
N GLU A 221 6.14 3.30 -4.21
CA GLU A 221 4.71 3.24 -4.55
C GLU A 221 3.98 2.21 -3.70
N LEU A 222 2.83 2.57 -3.12
CA LEU A 222 1.81 1.61 -2.72
C LEU A 222 0.94 1.34 -3.95
N VAL A 223 0.81 0.08 -4.31
CA VAL A 223 -0.05 -0.38 -5.42
C VAL A 223 -1.13 -1.29 -4.85
N VAL A 224 -2.38 -0.97 -5.14
CA VAL A 224 -3.54 -1.77 -4.74
C VAL A 224 -4.29 -2.17 -6.00
N THR A 225 -4.41 -3.47 -6.24
CA THR A 225 -5.18 -4.05 -7.34
C THR A 225 -6.36 -4.81 -6.77
N VAL A 226 -7.55 -4.59 -7.35
CA VAL A 226 -8.82 -5.21 -6.96
C VAL A 226 -9.48 -5.79 -8.21
N ASP A 227 -9.90 -7.05 -8.12
CA ASP A 227 -10.50 -7.83 -9.21
C ASP A 227 -11.69 -8.63 -8.64
N GLY A 228 -12.86 -8.65 -9.30
CA GLY A 228 -14.09 -9.23 -8.73
C GLY A 228 -15.24 -9.51 -9.69
#